data_AF-A0A1G8RGP2-F1
#
_entry.id   AF-A0A1G8RGP2-F1
#
_cell.length_a   1.000
_cell.length_b   1.000
_cell.length_c   1.000
_cell.angle_alpha   90.00
_cell.angle_beta   90.00
_cell.angle_gamma   90.00
#
_symmetry.space_group_name_H-M   'P 1'
#
loop_
_entity.id
_entity.type
_entity.pdbx_description
1 polymer ?
#
loop_
_entity_poly.entity_id
_entity_poly.type
_entity_poly.pdbx_seq_one_letter_code
_entity_poly.pdbx_strand_id
1 'polypeptide(L)'
;MEASPVCRTMHGPLDCALQSLQQLAYARIAREFLRARQQGPDLLSPYDILMDEAHRRVLHWERVLSELRLLIDDPRQIARVKVRRALYLRMLLESAPTRLQSWSDSDSLGTMPKSHLFEWISYDFERLELAELEGSMSPEEAASYTQALDARASSMREE
;
A
#
# COMPACT_ATOMS: atom_id res chain seq x y z
N MET A 1 15.26 17.94 22.61
CA MET A 1 14.05 17.42 21.93
C MET A 1 14.37 17.37 20.45
N GLU A 2 14.96 16.24 20.01
CA GLU A 2 15.46 16.11 18.64
C GLU A 2 14.32 15.72 17.71
N ALA A 3 14.15 16.49 16.63
CA ALA A 3 13.19 16.19 15.59
C ALA A 3 13.53 14.86 14.91
N SER A 4 12.53 13.98 14.79
CA SER A 4 12.60 12.68 14.11
C SER A 4 13.23 12.86 12.70
N PRO A 5 14.22 12.04 12.30
CA PRO A 5 15.03 12.27 11.11
C PRO A 5 14.32 11.99 9.77
N VAL A 6 13.03 11.65 9.80
CA VAL A 6 12.29 11.12 8.64
C VAL A 6 12.05 12.17 7.52
N CYS A 7 12.16 13.47 7.82
CA CYS A 7 11.81 14.54 6.85
C CYS A 7 12.99 15.46 6.44
N ARG A 8 14.26 15.07 6.62
CA ARG A 8 15.40 15.99 6.36
C ARG A 8 15.88 16.07 4.91
N THR A 9 15.24 15.39 3.95
CA THR A 9 15.71 15.38 2.55
C THR A 9 14.56 15.69 1.55
N MET A 10 14.42 16.97 1.23
CA MET A 10 13.78 17.53 0.02
C MET A 10 12.29 17.24 -0.28
N HIS A 11 11.55 16.55 0.59
CA HIS A 11 10.15 16.17 0.34
C HIS A 11 9.21 16.84 1.35
N GLY A 12 8.11 17.43 0.86
CA GLY A 12 7.12 18.08 1.74
C GLY A 12 6.36 17.06 2.60
N PRO A 13 5.61 17.50 3.64
CA PRO A 13 4.84 16.60 4.52
C PRO A 13 3.91 15.63 3.75
N LEU A 14 3.37 16.10 2.63
CA LEU A 14 2.53 15.31 1.72
C LEU A 14 3.29 14.12 1.10
N ASP A 15 4.49 14.35 0.60
CA ASP A 15 5.29 13.32 -0.06
C ASP A 15 5.82 12.31 0.97
N CYS A 16 6.20 12.79 2.16
CA CYS A 16 6.55 11.92 3.29
C CYS A 16 5.37 11.02 3.70
N ALA A 17 4.15 11.54 3.71
CA ALA A 17 2.95 10.75 4.01
C ALA A 17 2.69 9.68 2.95
N LEU A 18 2.76 10.03 1.66
CA LEU A 18 2.57 9.07 0.56
C LEU A 18 3.64 7.98 0.56
N GLN A 19 4.91 8.34 0.79
CA GLN A 19 6.00 7.38 0.91
C GLN A 19 5.78 6.46 2.11
N SER A 20 5.40 7.00 3.27
CA SER A 20 5.16 6.21 4.48
C SER A 20 3.98 5.25 4.32
N LEU A 21 2.92 5.67 3.61
CA LEU A 21 1.80 4.79 3.23
C LEU A 21 2.28 3.64 2.34
N GLN A 22 3.11 3.93 1.34
CA GLN A 22 3.67 2.90 0.48
C GLN A 22 4.55 1.90 1.26
N GLN A 23 5.36 2.40 2.19
CA GLN A 23 6.20 1.54 3.02
C GLN A 23 5.39 0.69 4.00
N LEU A 24 4.30 1.23 4.56
CA LEU A 24 3.37 0.46 5.38
C LEU A 24 2.71 -0.66 4.57
N ALA A 25 2.20 -0.35 3.37
CA ALA A 25 1.60 -1.35 2.48
C ALA A 25 2.59 -2.48 2.17
N TYR A 26 3.81 -2.13 1.77
CA TYR A 26 4.87 -3.10 1.50
C TYR A 26 5.19 -3.96 2.73
N ALA A 27 5.30 -3.37 3.93
CA ALA A 27 5.57 -4.10 5.16
C ALA A 27 4.46 -5.10 5.50
N ARG A 28 3.19 -4.73 5.28
CA ARG A 28 2.03 -5.61 5.48
C ARG A 28 2.02 -6.77 4.49
N ILE A 29 2.24 -6.48 3.20
CA ILE A 29 2.36 -7.50 2.14
C ILE A 29 3.50 -8.47 2.44
N ALA A 30 4.68 -7.96 2.80
CA ALA A 30 5.83 -8.80 3.12
C ALA A 30 5.58 -9.72 4.32
N ARG A 31 4.88 -9.22 5.35
CA ARG A 31 4.48 -10.02 6.51
C ARG A 31 3.49 -11.12 6.13
N GLU A 32 2.50 -10.81 5.29
CA GLU A 32 1.52 -11.80 4.85
C GLU A 32 2.15 -12.84 3.91
N PHE A 33 3.04 -12.40 3.02
CA PHE A 33 3.81 -13.27 2.16
C PHE A 33 4.66 -14.25 2.95
N LEU A 34 5.32 -13.78 4.01
CA LEU A 34 5.98 -14.69 4.94
C LEU A 34 4.94 -15.68 5.46
N ARG A 35 3.87 -15.21 6.13
CA ARG A 35 2.86 -16.09 6.77
C ARG A 35 2.35 -17.18 5.83
N ALA A 36 2.00 -16.83 4.59
CA ALA A 36 1.53 -17.77 3.59
C ALA A 36 2.55 -18.88 3.29
N ARG A 37 3.86 -18.58 3.37
CA ARG A 37 4.94 -19.55 3.20
C ARG A 37 5.19 -20.44 4.44
N GLN A 38 4.69 -20.08 5.62
CA GLN A 38 4.87 -20.88 6.85
C GLN A 38 3.97 -22.12 6.91
N GLN A 39 3.01 -22.29 6.01
CA GLN A 39 2.06 -23.41 6.00
C GLN A 39 2.71 -24.80 5.71
N GLY A 40 4.04 -24.91 5.75
CA GLY A 40 4.81 -26.15 5.57
C GLY A 40 5.35 -26.72 6.90
N PRO A 41 5.48 -28.05 7.04
CA PRO A 41 5.61 -28.73 8.34
C PRO A 41 6.93 -28.57 9.13
N ASP A 42 7.93 -27.80 8.68
CA ASP A 42 9.33 -28.06 9.13
C ASP A 42 10.25 -26.85 9.42
N LEU A 43 9.73 -25.67 9.83
CA LEU A 43 10.55 -24.46 9.98
C LEU A 43 10.24 -23.65 11.25
N LEU A 44 10.66 -24.12 12.43
CA LEU A 44 10.30 -23.52 13.74
C LEU A 44 11.42 -22.73 14.46
N SER A 45 12.41 -22.15 13.77
CA SER A 45 13.40 -21.29 14.48
C SER A 45 13.87 -20.03 13.74
N PRO A 46 14.30 -20.08 12.47
CA PRO A 46 14.68 -18.84 11.75
C PRO A 46 13.47 -17.99 11.36
N TYR A 47 12.30 -18.62 11.30
CA TYR A 47 11.10 -18.03 10.75
C TYR A 47 10.39 -17.09 11.74
N ASP A 48 10.41 -17.42 13.03
CA ASP A 48 9.82 -16.57 14.07
C ASP A 48 10.55 -15.22 14.17
N ILE A 49 11.88 -15.23 14.07
CA ILE A 49 12.69 -14.00 14.04
C ILE A 49 12.31 -13.11 12.84
N LEU A 50 12.12 -13.72 11.66
CA LEU A 50 11.70 -12.99 10.45
C LEU A 50 10.29 -12.43 10.57
N MET A 51 9.37 -13.17 11.18
CA MET A 51 8.01 -12.71 11.45
C MET A 51 7.97 -11.56 12.45
N ASP A 52 8.77 -11.63 13.52
CA ASP A 52 8.90 -10.56 14.50
C ASP A 52 9.47 -9.29 13.87
N GLU A 53 10.49 -9.41 13.03
CA GLU A 53 11.03 -8.29 12.27
C GLU A 53 10.02 -7.71 11.28
N ALA A 54 9.26 -8.55 10.57
CA ALA A 54 8.19 -8.09 9.70
C ALA A 54 7.09 -7.35 10.48
N HIS A 55 6.72 -7.85 11.67
CA HIS A 55 5.75 -7.21 12.53
C HIS A 55 6.25 -5.86 13.06
N ARG A 56 7.51 -5.79 13.54
CA ARG A 56 8.13 -4.53 13.99
C ARG A 56 8.15 -3.47 12.88
N ARG A 57 8.40 -3.85 11.63
CA ARG A 57 8.32 -2.93 10.48
C ARG A 57 6.93 -2.37 10.24
N VAL A 58 5.88 -3.18 10.38
CA VAL A 58 4.48 -2.70 10.29
C VAL A 58 4.21 -1.66 11.38
N LEU A 59 4.53 -1.98 12.64
CA LEU A 59 4.33 -1.07 13.78
C LEU A 59 5.12 0.24 13.62
N HIS A 60 6.34 0.16 13.09
CA HIS A 60 7.16 1.34 12.82
C HIS A 60 6.46 2.31 11.86
N TRP A 61 5.96 1.83 10.72
CA TRP A 61 5.31 2.70 9.75
C TRP A 61 3.94 3.19 10.19
N GLU A 62 3.18 2.39 10.96
CA GLU A 62 1.93 2.84 11.60
C GLU A 62 2.20 4.01 12.56
N ARG A 63 3.28 3.93 13.33
CA ARG A 63 3.72 5.01 14.21
C ARG A 63 4.14 6.26 13.41
N VAL A 64 4.97 6.11 12.38
CA VAL A 64 5.40 7.23 11.53
C VAL A 64 4.19 7.94 10.91
N LEU A 65 3.21 7.20 10.41
CA LEU A 65 1.99 7.78 9.84
C LEU A 65 1.13 8.49 10.89
N SER A 66 1.06 7.95 12.10
CA SER A 66 0.38 8.59 13.22
C SER A 66 1.06 9.91 13.60
N GLU A 67 2.39 9.95 13.62
CA GLU A 67 3.18 11.17 13.87
C GLU A 67 2.99 12.20 12.73
N LEU A 68 3.05 11.76 11.47
CA LEU A 68 2.79 12.63 10.32
C LEU A 68 1.36 13.19 10.31
N ARG A 69 0.37 12.41 10.74
CA ARG A 69 -1.02 12.87 10.88
C ARG A 69 -1.14 14.04 11.85
N LEU A 70 -0.36 14.05 12.92
CA LEU A 70 -0.32 15.15 13.90
C LEU A 70 0.44 16.38 13.40
N LEU A 71 1.27 16.24 12.37
CA LEU A 71 2.00 17.35 11.75
C LEU A 71 1.22 17.99 10.59
N ILE A 72 0.26 17.27 10.01
CA ILE A 72 -0.59 17.76 8.93
C ILE A 72 -1.87 18.35 9.54
N ASP A 73 -1.80 19.64 9.89
CA ASP A 73 -2.91 20.34 10.54
C ASP A 73 -4.03 20.76 9.57
N ASP A 74 -3.75 20.80 8.26
CA ASP A 74 -4.71 21.22 7.23
C ASP A 74 -5.52 20.03 6.69
N PRO A 75 -6.86 19.99 6.90
CA PRO A 75 -7.73 18.95 6.33
C PRO A 75 -7.61 18.81 4.81
N ARG A 76 -7.29 19.89 4.09
CA ARG A 76 -7.11 19.86 2.62
C ARG A 76 -5.87 19.07 2.22
N GLN A 77 -4.82 19.09 3.05
CA GLN A 77 -3.63 18.27 2.81
C GLN A 77 -3.94 16.79 3.06
N ILE A 78 -4.70 16.48 4.11
CA ILE A 78 -5.18 15.12 4.36
C ILE A 78 -6.01 14.60 3.18
N ALA A 79 -6.96 15.39 2.69
CA ALA A 79 -7.75 15.07 1.51
C ALA A 79 -6.85 14.80 0.28
N ARG A 80 -5.84 15.64 0.05
CA ARG A 80 -4.85 15.44 -1.02
C ARG A 80 -4.06 14.14 -0.88
N VAL A 81 -3.66 13.75 0.33
CA VAL A 81 -3.01 12.44 0.57
C VAL A 81 -3.95 11.32 0.16
N LYS A 82 -5.20 11.33 0.65
CA LYS A 82 -6.20 10.29 0.34
C LYS A 82 -6.42 10.15 -1.16
N VAL A 83 -6.69 11.27 -1.85
CA VAL A 83 -6.95 11.28 -3.29
C VAL A 83 -5.74 10.78 -4.08
N ARG A 84 -4.53 11.27 -3.76
CA ARG A 84 -3.31 10.81 -4.44
C ARG A 84 -3.03 9.33 -4.20
N ARG A 85 -3.24 8.85 -2.98
CA ARG A 85 -3.06 7.42 -2.65
C ARG A 85 -4.06 6.57 -3.43
N ALA A 86 -5.33 6.96 -3.47
CA ALA A 86 -6.37 6.25 -4.22
C ALA A 86 -6.08 6.20 -5.73
N LEU A 87 -5.61 7.30 -6.33
CA LEU A 87 -5.20 7.33 -7.74
C LEU A 87 -4.02 6.39 -8.01
N TYR A 88 -3.03 6.36 -7.12
CA TYR A 88 -1.90 5.45 -7.24
C TYR A 88 -2.34 3.97 -7.14
N LEU A 89 -3.23 3.64 -6.19
CA LEU A 89 -3.77 2.28 -6.05
C LEU A 89 -4.57 1.87 -7.30
N ARG A 90 -5.36 2.76 -7.90
CA ARG A 90 -6.03 2.48 -9.18
C ARG A 90 -5.04 2.14 -10.28
N MET A 91 -3.97 2.91 -10.43
CA MET A 91 -2.91 2.63 -11.40
C MET A 91 -2.26 1.26 -11.16
N LEU A 92 -2.02 0.88 -9.90
CA LEU A 92 -1.53 -0.46 -9.58
C LEU A 92 -2.55 -1.54 -9.97
N LEU A 93 -3.82 -1.38 -9.61
CA LEU A 93 -4.87 -2.36 -9.93
C LEU A 93 -5.13 -2.48 -11.44
N GLU A 94 -5.03 -1.40 -12.21
CA GLU A 94 -5.14 -1.40 -13.67
C GLU A 94 -4.05 -2.26 -14.33
N SER A 95 -2.85 -2.32 -13.73
CA SER A 95 -1.76 -3.16 -14.23
C SER A 95 -1.77 -4.59 -13.69
N ALA A 96 -2.64 -4.90 -12.70
CA ALA A 96 -2.72 -6.22 -12.09
C ALA A 96 -3.03 -7.35 -13.09
N PRO A 97 -3.93 -7.20 -14.10
CA PRO A 97 -4.14 -8.24 -15.11
C PRO A 97 -2.85 -8.70 -15.78
N THR A 98 -1.95 -7.76 -16.13
CA THR A 98 -0.65 -8.09 -16.74
C THR A 98 0.30 -8.75 -15.75
N ARG A 99 0.34 -8.30 -14.48
CA ARG A 99 1.21 -8.88 -13.44
C ARG A 99 0.77 -10.28 -13.01
N LEU A 100 -0.53 -10.58 -13.13
CA LEU A 100 -1.14 -11.85 -12.71
C LEU A 100 -1.39 -12.83 -13.86
N GLN A 101 -1.25 -12.41 -15.13
CA GLN A 101 -1.74 -13.09 -16.35
C GLN A 101 -1.17 -14.50 -16.62
N SER A 102 -0.15 -14.95 -15.89
CA SER A 102 0.59 -16.17 -16.21
C SER A 102 0.14 -17.43 -15.46
N TRP A 103 -0.89 -17.37 -14.61
CA TRP A 103 -1.23 -18.51 -13.73
C TRP A 103 -2.74 -18.77 -13.64
N SER A 104 -3.11 -20.04 -13.48
CA SER A 104 -4.51 -20.47 -13.39
C SER A 104 -4.96 -20.53 -11.92
N ASP A 105 -6.19 -20.12 -11.62
CA ASP A 105 -6.78 -20.25 -10.28
C ASP A 105 -6.91 -21.71 -9.79
N SER A 106 -6.62 -22.69 -10.66
CA SER A 106 -6.65 -24.13 -10.36
C SER A 106 -5.39 -24.68 -9.68
N ASP A 107 -4.34 -23.88 -9.55
CA ASP A 107 -3.06 -24.34 -8.99
C ASP A 107 -3.00 -24.19 -7.46
N SER A 108 -2.47 -25.20 -6.77
CA SER A 108 -2.34 -25.18 -5.31
C SER A 108 -1.43 -24.05 -4.83
N LEU A 109 -1.80 -23.38 -3.74
CA LEU A 109 -0.96 -22.37 -3.07
C LEU A 109 0.45 -22.89 -2.73
N GLY A 110 0.60 -24.20 -2.51
CA GLY A 110 1.89 -24.84 -2.22
C GLY A 110 2.84 -24.94 -3.40
N THR A 111 2.34 -24.86 -4.65
CA THR A 111 3.15 -24.93 -5.88
C THR A 111 3.33 -23.57 -6.55
N MET A 112 2.74 -22.51 -5.99
CA MET A 112 2.78 -21.17 -6.53
C MET A 112 4.20 -20.57 -6.47
N PRO A 113 4.74 -20.01 -7.58
CA PRO A 113 6.00 -19.28 -7.55
C PRO A 113 5.96 -18.13 -6.54
N LYS A 114 7.08 -17.90 -5.84
CA LYS A 114 7.18 -16.85 -4.80
C LYS A 114 6.82 -15.46 -5.32
N SER A 115 7.25 -15.11 -6.52
CA SER A 115 6.90 -13.84 -7.16
C SER A 115 5.40 -13.71 -7.37
N HIS A 116 4.74 -14.78 -7.82
CA HIS A 116 3.30 -14.76 -8.06
C HIS A 116 2.48 -14.69 -6.77
N LEU A 117 2.87 -15.46 -5.74
CA LEU A 117 2.24 -15.36 -4.41
C LEU A 117 2.36 -13.94 -3.84
N PHE A 118 3.52 -13.31 -4.02
CA PHE A 118 3.73 -11.93 -3.59
C PHE A 118 2.83 -10.95 -4.36
N GLU A 119 2.73 -11.08 -5.69
CA GLU A 119 1.84 -10.24 -6.50
C GLU A 119 0.36 -10.43 -6.15
N TRP A 120 -0.08 -11.67 -5.90
CA TRP A 120 -1.47 -11.97 -5.51
C TRP A 120 -1.83 -11.34 -4.16
N ILE A 121 -0.95 -11.48 -3.17
CA ILE A 121 -1.10 -10.81 -1.88
C ILE A 121 -1.10 -9.28 -2.06
N SER A 122 -0.20 -8.76 -2.91
CA SER A 122 -0.14 -7.32 -3.18
C SER A 122 -1.45 -6.81 -3.77
N TYR A 123 -2.01 -7.51 -4.76
CA TYR A 123 -3.30 -7.19 -5.38
C TYR A 123 -4.44 -7.15 -4.36
N ASP A 124 -4.52 -8.15 -3.47
CA ASP A 124 -5.56 -8.19 -2.44
C ASP A 124 -5.45 -7.01 -1.46
N PHE A 125 -4.23 -6.68 -1.02
CA PHE A 125 -3.99 -5.51 -0.17
C PHE A 125 -4.30 -4.20 -0.89
N GLU A 126 -3.88 -4.04 -2.14
CA GLU A 126 -4.16 -2.85 -2.97
C GLU A 126 -5.67 -2.62 -3.12
N ARG A 127 -6.44 -3.70 -3.36
CA ARG A 127 -7.90 -3.64 -3.51
C ARG A 127 -8.60 -3.28 -2.20
N LEU A 128 -8.18 -3.89 -1.08
CA LEU A 128 -8.75 -3.61 0.24
C LEU A 128 -8.46 -2.16 0.67
N GLU A 129 -7.21 -1.72 0.53
CA GLU A 129 -6.81 -0.35 0.89
C GLU A 129 -7.59 0.69 0.07
N LEU A 130 -7.76 0.45 -1.23
CA LEU A 130 -8.53 1.35 -2.08
C LEU A 130 -10.00 1.43 -1.64
N ALA A 131 -10.63 0.29 -1.35
CA ALA A 131 -12.02 0.26 -0.88
C ALA A 131 -12.20 0.98 0.46
N GLU A 132 -11.25 0.82 1.39
CA GLU A 132 -11.25 1.55 2.67
C GLU A 132 -11.07 3.06 2.47
N LEU A 133 -10.19 3.47 1.56
CA LEU A 133 -10.00 4.88 1.24
C LEU A 133 -11.25 5.48 0.63
N GLU A 134 -11.81 4.86 -0.41
CA GLU A 134 -13.04 5.32 -1.08
C GLU A 134 -14.24 5.35 -0.13
N GLY A 135 -14.38 4.33 0.73
CA GLY A 135 -15.44 4.28 1.74
C GLY A 135 -15.30 5.30 2.87
N SER A 136 -14.10 5.86 3.08
CA SER A 136 -13.82 6.87 4.11
C SER A 136 -13.69 8.30 3.56
N MET A 137 -13.91 8.50 2.25
CA MET A 137 -13.90 9.83 1.64
C MET A 137 -15.14 10.63 2.03
N SER A 138 -14.97 11.92 2.32
CA SER A 138 -16.10 12.86 2.34
C SER A 138 -16.67 13.06 0.93
N PRO A 139 -17.89 13.60 0.78
CA PRO A 139 -18.44 13.92 -0.53
C PRO A 139 -17.53 14.82 -1.38
N GLU A 140 -16.86 15.79 -0.75
CA GLU A 140 -15.92 16.70 -1.43
C GLU A 140 -14.63 15.99 -1.85
N GLU A 141 -14.13 15.08 -1.01
CA GLU A 141 -12.96 14.24 -1.33
C GLU A 141 -13.28 13.30 -2.50
N ALA A 142 -14.45 12.66 -2.47
CA ALA A 142 -14.92 11.77 -3.54
C ALA A 142 -15.14 12.51 -4.86
N ALA A 143 -15.74 13.72 -4.82
CA ALA A 143 -15.89 14.55 -6.01
C ALA A 143 -14.54 14.94 -6.61
N SER A 144 -13.57 15.33 -5.77
CA SER A 144 -12.21 15.65 -6.19
C SER A 144 -11.50 14.45 -6.81
N TYR A 145 -11.72 13.26 -6.24
CA TYR A 145 -11.18 12.01 -6.75
C TYR A 145 -11.75 11.65 -8.13
N THR A 146 -13.07 11.74 -8.31
CA THR A 146 -13.74 11.49 -9.60
C THR A 146 -13.24 12.46 -10.67
N GLN A 147 -13.14 13.76 -10.36
CA GLN A 147 -12.59 14.75 -11.29
C GLN A 147 -11.16 14.42 -11.73
N ALA A 148 -10.33 13.93 -10.80
CA ALA A 148 -8.96 13.54 -11.11
C ALA A 148 -8.90 12.28 -12.00
N LEU A 149 -9.83 11.33 -11.83
CA LEU A 149 -9.95 10.17 -12.72
C LEU A 149 -10.36 10.58 -14.14
N ASP A 150 -11.34 11.47 -14.27
CA ASP A 150 -11.82 11.96 -15.57
C ASP A 150 -10.71 12.72 -16.33
N ALA A 151 -9.94 13.54 -15.61
CA ALA A 151 -8.80 14.25 -16.17
C ALA A 151 -7.73 13.27 -16.71
N ARG A 152 -7.43 12.21 -15.95
CA ARG A 152 -6.48 11.17 -16.37
C ARG A 152 -6.99 10.39 -17.59
N ALA A 153 -8.27 10.01 -17.61
CA ALA A 153 -8.88 9.31 -18.74
C ALA A 153 -8.93 10.16 -20.01
N SER A 154 -9.06 11.49 -19.88
CA SER A 154 -9.04 12.41 -21.01
C SER A 154 -7.62 12.58 -21.57
N SER A 155 -6.60 12.70 -20.70
CA SER A 155 -5.19 12.75 -21.12
C SER A 155 -4.74 11.52 -21.90
N MET A 156 -5.24 10.32 -21.57
CA MET A 156 -4.88 9.09 -22.29
C MET A 156 -5.61 8.91 -23.64
N ARG A 157 -6.61 9.75 -23.95
CA ARG A 157 -7.34 9.70 -25.23
C ARG A 157 -6.78 10.66 -26.28
N GLU A 158 -5.90 11.57 -25.88
CA GLU A 158 -5.25 12.55 -26.76
C GLU A 158 -3.87 12.07 -27.27
N GLU A 159 -3.39 10.92 -26.79
CA GLU A 159 -2.19 10.21 -27.26
C GLU A 159 -2.55 9.02 -28.16
#